data_AF-A0A542DAF3-F1
#
_entry.id   AF-A0A542DAF3-F1
#
_cell.length_a   1.000
_cell.length_b   1.000
_cell.length_c   1.000
_cell.angle_alpha   90.00
_cell.angle_beta   90.00
_cell.angle_gamma   90.00
#
_symmetry.space_group_name_H-M   'P 1'
#
loop_
_entity.id
_entity.type
_entity.pdbx_description
1 polymer ?
#
loop_
_entity_poly.entity_id
_entity_poly.type
_entity_poly.pdbx_seq_one_letter_code
_entity_poly.pdbx_strand_id
1 'polypeptide(L)'
;MARWRRRRAHDVSHESITAPTRPTEIVGVTVDPRHDLASGGTGLFEFWTDQGVPVYLHDMELTSVEVRPVERVVVVKFEYTEPSWTPAAAAATPVVQMRFEGVTVRWWNQEAAVPVKVLGQVEDFEYDGVQGFKLTTYAAILEFSATRLAITVEGRR
;
A
#
# COMPACT_ATOMS: atom_id res chain seq x y z
N MET A 1 -25.15 50.78 37.56
CA MET A 1 -25.33 49.31 37.49
C MET A 1 -25.43 48.89 36.03
N ALA A 2 -24.37 48.26 35.48
CA ALA A 2 -24.30 47.84 34.08
C ALA A 2 -24.94 46.45 33.90
N ARG A 3 -25.89 46.31 32.97
CA ARG A 3 -26.46 45.01 32.55
C ARG A 3 -25.67 44.47 31.35
N TRP A 4 -24.88 43.43 31.58
CA TRP A 4 -24.16 42.68 30.55
C TRP A 4 -25.09 41.68 29.84
N ARG A 5 -25.02 41.68 28.51
CA ARG A 5 -25.62 40.71 27.59
C ARG A 5 -24.99 39.32 27.78
N ARG A 6 -25.79 38.25 27.69
CA ARG A 6 -25.29 36.92 27.25
C ARG A 6 -26.04 36.49 25.99
N ARG A 7 -25.26 36.28 24.94
CA ARG A 7 -25.67 35.74 23.64
C ARG A 7 -25.98 34.25 23.84
N ARG A 8 -27.08 33.76 23.25
CA ARG A 8 -27.30 32.32 23.07
C ARG A 8 -26.35 31.85 21.97
N ALA A 9 -25.46 30.93 22.32
CA ALA A 9 -24.63 30.21 21.38
C ALA A 9 -25.54 29.41 20.44
N HIS A 10 -25.31 29.53 19.13
CA HIS A 10 -25.85 28.60 18.15
C HIS A 10 -25.10 27.28 18.33
N ASP A 11 -25.84 26.24 18.66
CA ASP A 11 -25.40 24.86 18.56
C ASP A 11 -25.46 24.50 17.07
N VAL A 12 -24.31 24.48 16.41
CA VAL A 12 -24.14 23.92 15.07
C VAL A 12 -23.49 22.58 15.27
N SER A 13 -24.31 21.55 15.44
CA SER A 13 -23.90 20.17 15.43
C SER A 13 -23.37 19.85 14.03
N HIS A 14 -22.04 19.81 13.87
CA HIS A 14 -21.42 19.20 12.70
C HIS A 14 -21.63 17.68 12.82
N GLU A 15 -22.75 17.19 12.33
CA GLU A 15 -22.83 15.79 11.91
C GLU A 15 -21.92 15.63 10.69
N SER A 16 -20.68 15.22 10.95
CA SER A 16 -19.83 14.64 9.92
C SER A 16 -20.50 13.37 9.44
N ILE A 17 -21.26 13.46 8.35
CA ILE A 17 -21.73 12.30 7.59
C ILE A 17 -20.50 11.71 6.90
N THR A 18 -19.75 10.89 7.61
CA THR A 18 -18.71 10.05 7.01
C THR A 18 -19.44 9.00 6.19
N ALA A 19 -19.49 9.17 4.86
CA ALA A 19 -19.92 8.09 3.99
C ALA A 19 -19.10 6.82 4.32
N PRO A 20 -19.70 5.62 4.36
CA PRO A 20 -18.96 4.40 4.63
C PRO A 20 -17.89 4.23 3.54
N THR A 21 -16.63 4.40 3.92
CA THR A 21 -15.50 4.16 3.04
C THR A 21 -15.43 2.66 2.79
N ARG A 22 -15.66 2.25 1.54
CA ARG A 22 -15.56 0.82 1.16
C ARG A 22 -14.10 0.38 1.23
N PRO A 23 -13.79 -0.80 1.80
CA PRO A 23 -12.44 -1.35 1.74
C PRO A 23 -11.96 -1.51 0.30
N THR A 24 -10.64 -1.44 0.10
CA THR A 24 -9.98 -1.78 -1.16
C THR A 24 -10.31 -3.22 -1.51
N GLU A 25 -10.73 -3.46 -2.75
CA GLU A 25 -10.82 -4.82 -3.27
C GLU A 25 -9.41 -5.35 -3.53
N ILE A 26 -9.01 -6.40 -2.81
CA ILE A 26 -7.70 -7.03 -2.98
C ILE A 26 -7.87 -8.37 -3.69
N VAL A 27 -7.12 -8.59 -4.77
CA VAL A 27 -7.13 -9.83 -5.56
C VAL A 27 -5.72 -10.36 -5.77
N GLY A 28 -5.59 -11.67 -5.99
CA GLY A 28 -4.29 -12.34 -6.14
C GLY A 28 -3.64 -12.78 -4.82
N VAL A 29 -4.41 -12.76 -3.72
CA VAL A 29 -4.02 -13.27 -2.40
C VAL A 29 -4.94 -14.41 -1.98
N THR A 30 -4.47 -15.25 -1.07
CA THR A 30 -5.29 -16.31 -0.48
C THR A 30 -6.42 -15.74 0.38
N VAL A 31 -7.52 -16.49 0.47
CA VAL A 31 -8.64 -16.23 1.40
C VAL A 31 -8.55 -17.07 2.68
N ASP A 32 -7.47 -17.83 2.86
CA ASP A 32 -7.24 -18.63 4.06
C ASP A 32 -6.96 -17.71 5.26
N PRO A 33 -7.80 -17.71 6.30
CA PRO A 33 -7.64 -16.84 7.47
C PRO A 33 -6.33 -17.10 8.25
N ARG A 34 -5.64 -18.23 8.02
CA ARG A 34 -4.32 -18.51 8.60
C ARG A 34 -3.18 -17.79 7.90
N HIS A 35 -3.43 -17.33 6.68
CA HIS A 35 -2.48 -16.68 5.78
C HIS A 35 -3.04 -15.33 5.29
N ASP A 36 -3.98 -14.77 6.05
CA ASP A 36 -4.66 -13.52 5.73
C ASP A 36 -3.69 -12.33 5.79
N LEU A 37 -4.02 -11.27 5.06
CA LEU A 37 -3.34 -9.98 5.19
C LEU A 37 -3.56 -9.51 6.62
N ALA A 38 -2.50 -9.41 7.42
CA ALA A 38 -2.60 -9.03 8.83
C ALA A 38 -3.28 -7.64 8.96
N SER A 39 -4.58 -7.63 9.28
CA SER A 39 -5.36 -6.40 9.49
C SER A 39 -4.97 -5.79 10.83
N GLY A 40 -3.87 -5.04 10.86
CA GLY A 40 -3.28 -4.51 12.10
C GLY A 40 -2.09 -3.57 11.91
N GLY A 41 -2.00 -2.87 10.77
CA GLY A 41 -0.98 -1.85 10.51
C GLY A 41 0.16 -2.27 9.58
N THR A 42 0.42 -3.58 9.41
CA THR A 42 1.52 -4.10 8.57
C THR A 42 1.04 -4.97 7.39
N GLY A 43 -0.25 -4.92 7.07
CA GLY A 43 -0.96 -6.01 6.38
C GLY A 43 -0.47 -6.42 5.00
N LEU A 44 0.35 -5.61 4.29
CA LEU A 44 0.91 -5.96 2.99
C LEU A 44 2.37 -6.42 3.04
N PHE A 45 2.96 -6.48 4.23
CA PHE A 45 4.36 -6.81 4.41
C PHE A 45 4.65 -8.31 4.25
N GLU A 46 3.69 -9.16 4.64
CA GLU A 46 3.76 -10.61 4.51
C GLU A 46 2.38 -11.17 4.15
N PHE A 47 2.29 -11.99 3.11
CA PHE A 47 1.04 -12.61 2.68
C PHE A 47 1.29 -13.80 1.74
N TRP A 48 0.23 -14.54 1.41
CA TRP A 48 0.28 -15.63 0.44
C TRP A 48 -0.52 -15.25 -0.79
N THR A 49 0.04 -15.53 -1.96
CA THR A 49 -0.70 -15.39 -3.21
C THR A 49 -1.78 -16.47 -3.33
N ASP A 50 -2.74 -16.25 -4.22
CA ASP A 50 -3.74 -17.27 -4.58
C ASP A 50 -3.14 -18.53 -5.23
N GLN A 51 -1.89 -18.45 -5.70
CA GLN A 51 -1.09 -19.58 -6.20
C GLN A 51 -0.32 -20.32 -5.08
N GLY A 52 -0.45 -19.89 -3.82
CA GLY A 52 0.24 -20.48 -2.68
C GLY A 52 1.72 -20.09 -2.55
N VAL A 53 2.13 -18.99 -3.18
CA VAL A 53 3.50 -18.44 -3.04
C VAL A 53 3.52 -17.54 -1.80
N PRO A 54 4.38 -17.83 -0.80
CA PRO A 54 4.58 -16.90 0.30
C PRO A 54 5.38 -15.69 -0.18
N VAL A 55 4.93 -14.50 0.20
CA VAL A 55 5.58 -13.22 -0.08
C VAL A 55 6.01 -12.59 1.24
N TYR A 56 7.29 -12.27 1.34
CA TYR A 56 7.90 -11.58 2.47
C TYR A 56 8.62 -10.36 1.92
N LEU A 57 8.00 -9.17 1.99
CA LEU A 57 8.55 -7.99 1.30
C LEU A 57 9.90 -7.54 1.87
N HIS A 58 10.21 -7.88 3.12
CA HIS A 58 11.52 -7.60 3.73
C HIS A 58 12.67 -8.43 3.12
N ASP A 59 12.37 -9.55 2.44
CA ASP A 59 13.34 -10.37 1.72
C ASP A 59 13.50 -9.95 0.25
N MET A 60 12.83 -8.87 -0.17
CA MET A 60 12.75 -8.42 -1.56
C MET A 60 13.30 -6.99 -1.73
N GLU A 61 13.73 -6.68 -2.96
CA GLU A 61 14.09 -5.33 -3.35
C GLU A 61 12.95 -4.66 -4.11
N LEU A 62 12.61 -3.41 -3.77
CA LEU A 62 11.72 -2.59 -4.58
C LEU A 62 12.48 -2.08 -5.82
N THR A 63 12.17 -2.68 -6.97
CA THR A 63 12.87 -2.40 -8.23
C THR A 63 12.19 -1.32 -9.07
N SER A 64 10.90 -1.07 -8.84
CA SER A 64 10.14 -0.08 -9.59
C SER A 64 8.95 0.46 -8.83
N VAL A 65 8.74 1.78 -8.91
CA VAL A 65 7.48 2.45 -8.58
C VAL A 65 7.07 3.27 -9.80
N GLU A 66 5.90 3.00 -10.34
CA GLU A 66 5.33 3.73 -11.46
C GLU A 66 4.04 4.38 -11.02
N VAL A 67 3.97 5.70 -11.13
CA VAL A 67 2.75 6.45 -10.78
C VAL A 67 2.24 7.16 -12.01
N ARG A 68 0.97 6.90 -12.30
CA ARG A 68 0.24 7.37 -13.47
C ARG A 68 -0.98 8.17 -12.99
N PRO A 69 -0.81 9.48 -12.71
CA PRO A 69 -1.85 10.27 -12.06
C PRO A 69 -3.12 10.41 -12.90
N VAL A 70 -2.99 10.45 -14.23
CA VAL A 70 -4.12 10.60 -15.17
C VAL A 70 -4.96 9.33 -15.17
N GLU A 71 -4.32 8.17 -15.26
CA GLU A 71 -4.94 6.86 -15.23
C GLU A 71 -5.37 6.43 -13.83
N ARG A 72 -4.94 7.18 -12.79
CA ARG A 72 -5.14 6.86 -11.37
C ARG A 72 -4.64 5.47 -11.02
N VAL A 73 -3.39 5.20 -11.42
CA VAL A 73 -2.72 3.91 -11.24
C VAL A 73 -1.39 4.11 -10.54
N VAL A 74 -1.08 3.20 -9.62
CA VAL A 74 0.27 3.00 -9.08
C VAL A 74 0.65 1.54 -9.31
N VAL A 75 1.85 1.29 -9.83
CA VAL A 75 2.40 -0.06 -9.96
C VAL A 75 3.71 -0.10 -9.18
N VAL A 76 3.85 -1.06 -8.28
CA VAL A 76 5.11 -1.31 -7.58
C VAL A 76 5.57 -2.73 -7.88
N LYS A 77 6.87 -2.90 -8.03
CA LYS A 77 7.50 -4.21 -8.29
C LYS A 77 8.56 -4.50 -7.25
N PHE A 78 8.44 -5.67 -6.64
CA PHE A 78 9.41 -6.24 -5.73
C PHE A 78 10.06 -7.45 -6.38
N GLU A 79 11.36 -7.62 -6.21
CA GLU A 79 12.10 -8.75 -6.77
C GLU A 79 12.88 -9.48 -5.69
N TYR A 80 12.81 -10.81 -5.70
CA TYR A 80 13.78 -11.63 -5.00
C TYR A 80 15.14 -11.55 -5.73
N THR A 81 16.08 -10.79 -5.15
CA THR A 81 17.44 -10.66 -5.68
C THR A 81 18.35 -11.77 -5.16
N GLU A 82 18.12 -12.25 -3.94
CA GLU A 82 18.92 -13.33 -3.35
C GLU A 82 18.28 -14.73 -3.53
N PRO A 83 18.95 -15.66 -4.25
CA PRO A 83 18.41 -16.99 -4.50
C PRO A 83 18.14 -17.81 -3.23
N SER A 84 18.90 -17.57 -2.15
CA SER A 84 18.71 -18.27 -0.87
C SER A 84 17.44 -17.85 -0.13
N TRP A 85 16.87 -16.69 -0.47
CA TRP A 85 15.61 -16.19 0.11
C TRP A 85 14.43 -16.36 -0.84
N THR A 86 14.68 -16.70 -2.11
CA THR A 86 13.63 -16.95 -3.09
C THR A 86 12.91 -18.26 -2.76
N PRO A 87 11.60 -18.24 -2.43
CA PRO A 87 10.84 -19.48 -2.24
C PRO A 87 10.92 -20.34 -3.50
N ALA A 88 11.01 -21.66 -3.35
CA ALA A 88 11.07 -22.57 -4.51
C ALA A 88 9.90 -22.37 -5.48
N ALA A 89 8.71 -22.04 -4.95
CA ALA A 89 7.52 -21.73 -5.74
C ALA A 89 7.63 -20.42 -6.55
N ALA A 90 8.49 -19.48 -6.13
CA ALA A 90 8.75 -18.21 -6.81
C ALA A 90 9.99 -18.24 -7.72
N ALA A 91 10.76 -19.34 -7.75
CA ALA A 91 12.04 -19.38 -8.47
C ALA A 91 11.91 -19.08 -9.98
N ALA A 92 10.80 -19.48 -10.61
CA ALA A 92 10.50 -19.18 -12.01
C ALA A 92 9.88 -17.79 -12.22
N THR A 93 9.33 -17.21 -11.15
CA THR A 93 8.61 -15.93 -11.15
C THR A 93 9.02 -15.12 -9.92
N PRO A 94 10.24 -14.55 -9.88
CA PRO A 94 10.77 -13.95 -8.66
C PRO A 94 10.29 -12.50 -8.45
N VAL A 95 9.40 -11.99 -9.29
CA VAL A 95 8.90 -10.61 -9.23
C VAL A 95 7.47 -10.62 -8.73
N VAL A 96 7.20 -9.90 -7.64
CA VAL A 96 5.86 -9.57 -7.17
C VAL A 96 5.50 -8.19 -7.70
N GLN A 97 4.48 -8.12 -8.53
CA GLN A 97 3.91 -6.87 -9.00
C GLN A 97 2.61 -6.59 -8.24
N MET A 98 2.51 -5.41 -7.66
CA MET A 98 1.28 -4.89 -7.07
C MET A 98 0.78 -3.72 -7.89
N ARG A 99 -0.43 -3.85 -8.42
CA ARG A 99 -1.09 -2.82 -9.22
C ARG A 99 -2.29 -2.27 -8.47
N PHE A 100 -2.24 -0.98 -8.19
CA PHE A 100 -3.28 -0.21 -7.53
C PHE A 100 -4.08 0.59 -8.54
N GLU A 101 -5.40 0.60 -8.41
CA GLU A 101 -6.33 1.29 -9.31
C GLU A 101 -7.32 2.18 -8.55
N GLY A 102 -7.76 3.25 -9.22
CA GLY A 102 -8.55 4.31 -8.60
C GLY A 102 -7.73 5.08 -7.57
N VAL A 103 -6.44 5.28 -7.86
CA VAL A 103 -5.49 5.88 -6.94
C VAL A 103 -5.71 7.38 -6.77
N THR A 104 -5.66 7.84 -5.51
CA THR A 104 -5.44 9.23 -5.13
C THR A 104 -4.16 9.31 -4.31
N VAL A 105 -3.11 9.93 -4.86
CA VAL A 105 -1.85 10.18 -4.12
C VAL A 105 -2.08 11.32 -3.13
N ARG A 106 -1.76 11.08 -1.85
CA ARG A 106 -1.90 12.04 -0.76
C ARG A 106 -0.59 12.73 -0.44
N TRP A 107 0.49 11.96 -0.46
CA TRP A 107 1.83 12.44 -0.15
C TRP A 107 2.86 11.66 -0.95
N TRP A 108 3.88 12.37 -1.43
CA TRP A 108 5.07 11.76 -1.99
C TRP A 108 6.26 12.63 -1.59
N ASN A 109 7.15 12.06 -0.80
CA ASN A 109 8.47 12.61 -0.56
C ASN A 109 9.51 11.63 -1.06
N GLN A 110 10.37 12.07 -1.97
CA GLN A 110 11.50 11.31 -2.49
C GLN A 110 12.72 12.19 -2.41
N GLU A 111 13.82 11.66 -1.88
CA GLU A 111 15.09 12.37 -1.94
C GLU A 111 15.43 12.65 -3.41
N ALA A 112 15.58 13.92 -3.77
CA ALA A 112 15.64 14.37 -5.17
C ALA A 112 16.79 13.76 -6.00
N ALA A 113 17.74 13.08 -5.36
CA ALA A 113 18.89 12.43 -5.98
C ALA A 113 18.75 10.90 -6.14
N VAL A 114 17.71 10.26 -5.58
CA VAL A 114 17.55 8.80 -5.67
C VAL A 114 16.66 8.48 -6.86
N PRO A 115 17.15 7.79 -7.90
CA PRO A 115 16.30 7.35 -8.99
C PRO A 115 15.23 6.40 -8.46
N VAL A 116 14.02 6.43 -9.03
CA VAL A 116 12.91 5.56 -8.61
C VAL A 116 13.26 4.06 -8.67
N LYS A 117 14.23 3.67 -9.51
CA LYS A 117 14.75 2.29 -9.58
C LYS A 117 15.64 1.88 -8.39
N VAL A 118 16.02 2.82 -7.52
CA VAL A 118 16.99 2.66 -6.42
C VAL A 118 16.31 2.92 -5.08
N LEU A 119 14.98 2.84 -5.02
CA LEU A 119 14.26 3.01 -3.76
C LEU A 119 14.61 1.90 -2.75
N GLY A 120 15.23 0.81 -3.20
CA GLY A 120 16.00 -0.11 -2.37
C GLY A 120 15.12 -1.08 -1.59
N GLN A 121 15.58 -1.48 -0.40
CA GLN A 121 14.80 -2.30 0.51
C GLN A 121 13.61 -1.51 1.06
N VAL A 122 12.48 -2.20 1.17
CA VAL A 122 11.28 -1.68 1.81
C VAL A 122 11.50 -1.66 3.31
N GLU A 123 11.28 -0.51 3.94
CA GLU A 123 11.27 -0.41 5.39
C GLU A 123 9.91 -0.85 5.94
N ASP A 124 8.83 -0.40 5.31
CA ASP A 124 7.46 -0.76 5.69
C ASP A 124 6.49 -0.62 4.50
N PHE A 125 5.44 -1.44 4.50
CA PHE A 125 4.30 -1.29 3.61
C PHE A 125 2.97 -1.49 4.35
N GLU A 126 2.41 -0.36 4.79
CA GLU A 126 1.20 -0.33 5.62
C GLU A 126 -0.07 -0.30 4.76
N TYR A 127 -1.10 -1.00 5.24
CA TYR A 127 -2.49 -0.91 4.77
C TYR A 127 -3.42 -0.70 5.97
N ASP A 128 -4.26 0.33 5.92
CA ASP A 128 -5.15 0.71 7.04
C ASP A 128 -6.39 -0.18 7.19
N GLY A 129 -6.55 -1.21 6.34
CA GLY A 129 -7.73 -2.08 6.29
C GLY A 129 -8.92 -1.47 5.56
N VAL A 130 -8.79 -0.25 5.05
CA VAL A 130 -9.83 0.50 4.36
C VAL A 130 -9.35 0.87 2.96
N GLN A 131 -8.69 2.01 2.77
CA GLN A 131 -8.22 2.43 1.45
C GLN A 131 -6.82 3.02 1.48
N GLY A 132 -6.25 3.28 2.65
CA GLY A 132 -4.98 3.96 2.81
C GLY A 132 -3.81 3.01 2.73
N PHE A 133 -2.81 3.41 1.95
CA PHE A 133 -1.55 2.70 1.76
C PHE A 133 -0.40 3.66 2.04
N LYS A 134 0.64 3.14 2.69
CA LYS A 134 1.89 3.87 2.91
C LYS A 134 3.07 2.95 2.61
N LEU A 135 3.79 3.25 1.54
CA LEU A 135 5.04 2.59 1.20
C LEU A 135 6.20 3.46 1.71
N THR A 136 6.99 2.90 2.62
CA THR A 136 8.17 3.53 3.18
C THR A 136 9.40 2.75 2.71
N THR A 137 10.35 3.46 2.11
CA THR A 137 11.70 2.95 1.86
C THR A 137 12.71 3.87 2.50
N TYR A 138 13.97 3.46 2.52
CA TYR A 138 15.07 4.29 3.01
C TYR A 138 15.21 5.65 2.31
N ALA A 139 14.63 5.81 1.11
CA ALA A 139 14.80 6.99 0.27
C ALA A 139 13.48 7.71 -0.08
N ALA A 140 12.32 7.11 0.22
CA ALA A 140 11.04 7.70 -0.13
C ALA A 140 9.89 7.25 0.77
N ILE A 141 8.88 8.12 0.86
CA ILE A 141 7.58 7.84 1.45
C ILE A 141 6.51 8.15 0.40
N LEU A 142 5.69 7.16 0.07
CA LEU A 142 4.54 7.30 -0.81
C LEU A 142 3.27 6.93 -0.04
N GLU A 143 2.38 7.89 0.15
CA GLU A 143 1.07 7.68 0.76
C GLU A 143 -0.03 7.94 -0.28
N PHE A 144 -0.97 7.00 -0.37
CA PHE A 144 -2.04 7.06 -1.34
C PHE A 144 -3.25 6.28 -0.86
N SER A 145 -4.37 6.47 -1.56
CA SER A 145 -5.51 5.57 -1.44
C SER A 145 -5.82 4.86 -2.74
N ALA A 146 -6.31 3.63 -2.69
CA ALA A 146 -6.72 2.87 -3.86
C ALA A 146 -8.07 2.17 -3.65
N THR A 147 -8.81 1.98 -4.73
CA THR A 147 -10.09 1.25 -4.71
C THR A 147 -9.91 -0.24 -4.97
N ARG A 148 -8.84 -0.61 -5.69
CA ARG A 148 -8.49 -1.99 -6.01
C ARG A 148 -6.98 -2.18 -5.96
N LEU A 149 -6.55 -3.34 -5.47
CA LEU A 149 -5.19 -3.84 -5.50
C LEU A 149 -5.19 -5.23 -6.15
N ALA A 150 -4.45 -5.38 -7.24
CA ALA A 150 -4.17 -6.66 -7.87
C ALA A 150 -2.71 -7.06 -7.64
N ILE A 151 -2.49 -8.26 -7.11
CA ILE A 151 -1.17 -8.82 -6.84
C ILE A 151 -0.92 -9.98 -7.82
N THR A 152 0.25 -9.97 -8.45
CA THR A 152 0.65 -11.03 -9.40
C THR A 152 2.12 -11.38 -9.21
N VAL A 153 2.46 -12.64 -9.44
CA VAL A 153 3.85 -13.12 -9.48
C VAL A 153 4.25 -13.35 -10.94
N GLU A 154 5.36 -12.75 -11.38
CA GLU A 154 5.83 -12.82 -12.77
C GLU A 154 7.33 -13.12 -12.88
N GLY A 155 7.75 -13.58 -14.07
CA GLY A 155 9.15 -13.79 -14.41
C GLY A 155 9.92 -12.47 -14.56
N ARG A 156 11.25 -12.51 -14.42
CA ARG A 156 12.14 -11.38 -14.77
C ARG A 156 11.93 -11.05 -16.24
N ARG A 157 11.51 -9.82 -16.56
CA ARG A 157 11.40 -9.31 -17.93
C ARG A 157 12.56 -8.40 -18.25
#